data_AF-A0A0C2MMU1-F1
#
_entry.id   AF-A0A0C2MMU1-F1
#
_cell.length_a   1.000
_cell.length_b   1.000
_cell.length_c   1.000
_cell.angle_alpha   90.00
_cell.angle_beta   90.00
_cell.angle_gamma   90.00
#
_symmetry.space_group_name_H-M   'P 1'
#
loop_
_entity.id
_entity.type
_entity.pdbx_description
1 polymer ?
#
loop_
_entity_poly.entity_id
_entity_poly.type
_entity_poly.pdbx_seq_one_letter_code
_entity_poly.pdbx_strand_id
1 'polypeptide(L)'
;MQDFKINSKSVLHMLAQIRAKQLAIRDGQNKEQDAIVKAWEENGIDKSGGITGKEIIQALEDFYNTSKSVNNYLKKQDINDIGYPIKFNKTDLQLKMALNYAKQQEDNLIDQIIKGKFYSGLSNEINSNELPVLQSDSTVSFWGNENSSVSSVLLESIAQILDIEPISLVGAATGYKFYNSQYELPKELIPEDYHFVGEKGMLLFGDYQYGGHRYFKDQLVFGPEDCSSSVGKATYLPTEQIKSITTAQMRENYSKYGYELVATLNDIDQKQLELIEPGDIYLYKTHCAIIATKPENTAEITTLQFSRDIDREEKKLLGGGIYNYKLRDKVEEDSISPIYILRAKNLEPLHAESSLPYFLSKIDAEYINLYPEGPSEEVVGDCRMFFEIQEQA
;
A
#
# COMPACT_ATOMS: atom_id res chain seq x y z
N MET A 1 20.49 7.34 -7.19
CA MET A 1 19.47 7.75 -8.17
C MET A 1 19.14 6.54 -9.03
N GLN A 2 17.95 5.99 -8.88
CA GLN A 2 17.43 4.99 -9.81
C GLN A 2 16.89 5.72 -11.04
N ASP A 3 17.70 5.76 -12.09
CA ASP A 3 17.25 6.22 -13.40
C ASP A 3 17.11 4.99 -14.29
N PHE A 4 15.87 4.62 -14.57
CA PHE A 4 15.56 3.68 -15.64
C PHE A 4 14.62 4.36 -16.62
N LYS A 5 14.79 3.96 -17.88
CA LYS A 5 13.97 4.45 -18.97
C LYS A 5 12.67 3.66 -19.05
N ILE A 6 11.59 4.35 -19.32
CA ILE A 6 10.24 3.80 -19.38
C ILE A 6 9.80 3.82 -20.84
N ASN A 7 9.56 2.63 -21.38
CA ASN A 7 9.15 2.39 -22.76
C ASN A 7 7.94 1.43 -22.86
N SER A 8 7.39 1.01 -21.72
CA SER A 8 6.27 0.07 -21.64
C SER A 8 5.10 0.66 -20.87
N LYS A 9 3.88 0.45 -21.39
CA LYS A 9 2.64 0.86 -20.74
C LYS A 9 2.46 0.18 -19.39
N SER A 10 2.76 -1.12 -19.27
CA SER A 10 2.67 -1.83 -17.98
C SER A 10 3.54 -1.19 -16.89
N VAL A 11 4.74 -0.73 -17.26
CA VAL A 11 5.64 0.00 -16.35
C VAL A 11 4.98 1.33 -15.96
N LEU A 12 4.59 2.16 -16.94
CA LEU A 12 3.93 3.46 -16.70
C LEU A 12 2.69 3.33 -15.81
N HIS A 13 1.83 2.35 -16.09
CA HIS A 13 0.60 2.12 -15.34
C HIS A 13 0.90 1.76 -13.88
N MET A 14 1.92 0.92 -13.65
CA MET A 14 2.33 0.56 -12.30
C MET A 14 2.96 1.75 -11.55
N LEU A 15 3.74 2.59 -12.24
CA LEU A 15 4.26 3.86 -11.69
C LEU A 15 3.11 4.76 -11.24
N ALA A 16 2.11 4.96 -12.09
CA ALA A 16 0.94 5.78 -11.79
C ALA A 16 0.14 5.24 -10.61
N GLN A 17 -0.05 3.92 -10.50
CA GLN A 17 -0.70 3.31 -9.33
C GLN A 17 0.07 3.59 -8.02
N ILE A 18 1.38 3.34 -8.01
CA ILE A 18 2.22 3.55 -6.82
C ILE A 18 2.23 5.03 -6.44
N ARG A 19 2.51 5.91 -7.41
CA ARG A 19 2.71 7.33 -7.17
C ARG A 19 1.42 8.02 -6.72
N ALA A 20 0.30 7.76 -7.39
CA ALA A 20 -0.98 8.36 -7.02
C ALA A 20 -1.41 7.96 -5.59
N LYS A 21 -1.14 6.72 -5.18
CA LYS A 21 -1.39 6.29 -3.80
C LYS A 21 -0.51 7.01 -2.78
N GLN A 22 0.79 7.20 -3.05
CA GLN A 22 1.66 7.98 -2.17
C GLN A 22 1.10 9.40 -1.98
N LEU A 23 0.67 10.04 -3.06
CA LEU A 23 0.09 11.39 -3.01
C LEU A 23 -1.21 11.43 -2.18
N ALA A 24 -2.12 10.46 -2.39
CA ALA A 24 -3.37 10.36 -1.62
C ALA A 24 -3.13 10.16 -0.12
N ILE A 25 -2.23 9.24 0.22
CA ILE A 25 -1.82 9.00 1.62
C ILE A 25 -1.22 10.27 2.21
N ARG A 26 -0.37 10.96 1.45
CA ARG A 26 0.25 12.19 1.92
C ARG A 26 -0.81 13.22 2.28
N ASP A 27 -1.74 13.46 1.37
CA ASP A 27 -2.78 14.47 1.56
C ASP A 27 -3.70 14.12 2.73
N GLY A 28 -4.09 12.85 2.88
CA GLY A 28 -4.88 12.38 4.03
C GLY A 28 -4.16 12.63 5.37
N GLN A 29 -2.89 12.22 5.47
CA GLN A 29 -2.10 12.43 6.68
C GLN A 29 -1.85 13.90 6.99
N ASN A 30 -1.62 14.73 5.97
CA ASN A 30 -1.41 16.17 6.18
C ASN A 30 -2.69 16.85 6.67
N LYS A 31 -3.87 16.47 6.15
CA LYS A 31 -5.16 16.97 6.65
C LYS A 31 -5.41 16.58 8.10
N GLU A 32 -5.13 15.32 8.45
CA GLU A 32 -5.24 14.84 9.83
C GLU A 32 -4.29 15.58 10.77
N GLN A 33 -3.03 15.75 10.33
CA GLN A 33 -2.04 16.57 11.04
C GLN A 33 -2.57 17.99 11.27
N ASP A 34 -3.05 18.66 10.22
CA ASP A 34 -3.55 20.04 10.31
C ASP A 34 -4.73 20.14 11.29
N ALA A 35 -5.63 19.16 11.30
CA ALA A 35 -6.75 19.09 12.24
C ALA A 35 -6.27 18.90 13.68
N ILE A 36 -5.31 18.00 13.92
CA ILE A 36 -4.68 17.79 15.24
C ILE A 36 -3.99 19.07 15.72
N VAL A 37 -3.20 19.71 14.87
CA VAL A 37 -2.49 20.96 15.20
C VAL A 37 -3.49 22.04 15.59
N LYS A 38 -4.55 22.23 14.78
CA LYS A 38 -5.61 23.20 15.07
C LYS A 38 -6.30 22.91 16.40
N ALA A 39 -6.73 21.67 16.64
CA ALA A 39 -7.37 21.27 17.89
C ALA A 39 -6.45 21.49 19.10
N TRP A 40 -5.15 21.21 18.94
CA TRP A 40 -4.16 21.41 20.00
C TRP A 40 -3.91 22.89 20.31
N GLU A 41 -3.81 23.74 19.28
CA GLU A 41 -3.63 25.19 19.42
C GLU A 41 -4.87 25.87 20.02
N GLU A 42 -6.08 25.47 19.58
CA GLU A 42 -7.36 26.02 20.06
C GLU A 42 -7.65 25.63 21.52
N ASN A 43 -7.23 24.45 21.95
CA ASN A 43 -7.40 23.98 23.33
C ASN A 43 -6.39 24.59 24.32
N GLY A 44 -5.32 25.23 23.82
CA GLY A 44 -4.36 26.02 24.58
C GLY A 44 -3.39 25.20 25.44
N ILE A 45 -2.11 25.58 25.40
CA ILE A 45 -0.98 25.00 26.17
C ILE A 45 -1.14 25.14 27.71
N ASP A 46 -2.23 25.71 28.23
CA ASP A 46 -2.36 26.03 29.65
C ASP A 46 -3.79 25.82 30.19
N LYS A 47 -4.16 24.55 30.42
CA LYS A 47 -5.11 24.20 31.49
C LYS A 47 -4.62 22.94 32.17
N SER A 48 -4.65 22.96 33.49
CA SER A 48 -4.33 21.89 34.45
C SER A 48 -5.22 20.64 34.36
N GLY A 49 -5.68 20.28 33.15
CA GLY A 49 -6.56 19.17 32.79
C GLY A 49 -6.70 18.95 31.28
N GLY A 50 -5.74 19.45 30.46
CA GLY A 50 -5.66 19.15 29.02
C GLY A 50 -4.96 17.81 28.78
N ILE A 51 -5.34 17.11 27.69
CA ILE A 51 -4.78 15.81 27.32
C ILE A 51 -3.25 15.91 27.21
N THR A 52 -2.55 15.21 28.08
CA THR A 52 -1.08 15.15 28.16
C THR A 52 -0.53 14.06 27.25
N GLY A 53 0.77 14.10 26.96
CA GLY A 53 1.45 13.00 26.26
C GLY A 53 1.24 11.65 26.94
N LYS A 54 1.11 11.65 28.28
CA LYS A 54 0.77 10.45 29.07
C LYS A 54 -0.64 9.93 28.82
N GLU A 55 -1.63 10.80 28.67
CA GLU A 55 -3.01 10.40 28.36
C GLU A 55 -3.10 9.83 26.94
N ILE A 56 -2.37 10.39 25.98
CA ILE A 56 -2.25 9.83 24.62
C ILE A 56 -1.62 8.43 24.67
N ILE A 57 -0.55 8.26 25.44
CA ILE A 57 0.11 6.95 25.60
C ILE A 57 -0.85 5.93 26.24
N GLN A 58 -1.61 6.33 27.26
CA GLN A 58 -2.58 5.45 27.92
C GLN A 58 -3.69 5.04 26.96
N ALA A 59 -4.29 5.99 26.22
CA ALA A 59 -5.33 5.70 25.24
C ALA A 59 -4.83 4.81 24.10
N LEU A 60 -3.61 5.06 23.59
CA LEU A 60 -2.97 4.18 22.60
C LEU A 60 -2.75 2.75 23.13
N GLU A 61 -2.44 2.61 24.42
CA GLU A 61 -2.32 1.30 25.07
C GLU A 61 -3.66 0.58 25.15
N ASP A 62 -4.74 1.29 25.46
CA ASP A 62 -6.11 0.77 25.48
C ASP A 62 -6.60 0.39 24.08
N PHE A 63 -6.32 1.21 23.06
CA PHE A 63 -6.60 0.92 21.66
C PHE A 63 -5.83 -0.32 21.17
N TYR A 64 -4.55 -0.44 21.50
CA TYR A 64 -3.75 -1.63 21.19
C TYR A 64 -4.34 -2.89 21.84
N ASN A 65 -4.68 -2.84 23.13
CA ASN A 65 -5.24 -3.98 23.86
C ASN A 65 -6.61 -4.40 23.30
N THR A 66 -7.45 -3.44 22.93
CA THR A 66 -8.73 -3.67 22.26
C THR A 66 -8.52 -4.32 20.90
N SER A 67 -7.68 -3.74 20.05
CA SER A 67 -7.36 -4.27 18.73
C SER A 67 -6.83 -5.71 18.80
N LYS A 68 -5.94 -5.98 19.75
CA LYS A 68 -5.39 -7.32 19.99
C LYS A 68 -6.47 -8.32 20.43
N SER A 69 -7.41 -7.89 21.26
CA SER A 69 -8.53 -8.72 21.72
C SER A 69 -9.47 -9.07 20.55
N VAL A 70 -9.80 -8.07 19.73
CA VAL A 70 -10.56 -8.26 18.48
C VAL A 70 -9.81 -9.21 17.54
N ASN A 71 -8.52 -8.99 17.28
CA ASN A 71 -7.73 -9.85 16.39
C ASN A 71 -7.67 -11.32 16.91
N ASN A 72 -7.49 -11.51 18.22
CA ASN A 72 -7.53 -12.84 18.84
C ASN A 72 -8.89 -13.53 18.71
N TYR A 73 -9.99 -12.77 18.78
CA TYR A 73 -11.33 -13.28 18.53
C TYR A 73 -11.52 -13.67 17.06
N LEU A 74 -11.15 -12.80 16.12
CA LEU A 74 -11.27 -13.01 14.67
C LEU A 74 -10.47 -14.22 14.19
N LYS A 75 -9.30 -14.51 14.79
CA LYS A 75 -8.52 -15.73 14.51
C LYS A 75 -9.31 -17.03 14.72
N LYS A 76 -10.37 -17.02 15.54
CA LYS A 76 -11.23 -18.20 15.79
C LYS A 76 -12.48 -18.27 14.90
N GLN A 77 -12.80 -17.22 14.16
CA GLN A 77 -14.00 -17.14 13.32
C GLN A 77 -13.82 -17.79 11.95
N ASP A 78 -14.90 -18.16 11.27
CA ASP A 78 -14.81 -18.66 9.89
C ASP A 78 -14.43 -17.53 8.92
N ILE A 79 -13.57 -17.81 7.95
CA ILE A 79 -13.21 -16.84 6.92
C ILE A 79 -14.42 -16.47 6.04
N ASN A 80 -15.40 -17.36 5.91
CA ASN A 80 -16.65 -17.11 5.19
C ASN A 80 -17.61 -16.21 5.98
N ASP A 81 -17.35 -15.96 7.25
CA ASP A 81 -18.13 -14.98 8.01
C ASP A 81 -17.48 -13.60 7.93
N ILE A 82 -16.19 -13.52 8.25
CA ILE A 82 -15.52 -12.22 8.39
C ILE A 82 -14.79 -11.75 7.13
N GLY A 83 -14.33 -12.66 6.27
CA GLY A 83 -13.60 -12.35 5.06
C GLY A 83 -12.12 -12.02 5.26
N TYR A 84 -11.41 -12.00 4.12
CA TYR A 84 -10.19 -11.22 4.01
C TYR A 84 -10.58 -9.74 3.78
N PRO A 85 -9.76 -8.73 4.10
CA PRO A 85 -8.60 -8.77 4.98
C PRO A 85 -8.83 -9.21 6.41
N ILE A 86 -10.06 -9.05 6.90
CA ILE A 86 -10.32 -8.81 8.31
C ILE A 86 -9.73 -9.92 9.19
N LYS A 87 -9.78 -11.17 8.72
CA LYS A 87 -9.16 -12.34 9.38
C LYS A 87 -7.68 -12.16 9.75
N PHE A 88 -6.92 -11.41 8.96
CA PHE A 88 -5.48 -11.24 9.09
C PHE A 88 -5.08 -9.77 9.22
N ASN A 89 -5.98 -8.93 9.73
CA ASN A 89 -5.69 -7.52 9.99
C ASN A 89 -4.44 -7.36 10.88
N LYS A 90 -3.74 -6.23 10.70
CA LYS A 90 -2.51 -5.90 11.44
C LYS A 90 -2.63 -4.61 12.25
N THR A 91 -3.84 -4.11 12.44
CA THR A 91 -4.07 -2.86 13.16
C THR A 91 -3.49 -2.92 14.58
N ASP A 92 -3.52 -4.09 15.24
CA ASP A 92 -2.91 -4.27 16.56
C ASP A 92 -1.39 -4.14 16.53
N LEU A 93 -0.73 -4.65 15.47
CA LEU A 93 0.72 -4.49 15.29
C LEU A 93 1.09 -3.03 15.03
N GLN A 94 0.34 -2.35 14.16
CA GLN A 94 0.58 -0.94 13.84
C GLN A 94 0.37 -0.05 15.07
N LEU A 95 -0.68 -0.32 15.86
CA LEU A 95 -0.92 0.35 17.15
C LEU A 95 0.20 0.10 18.15
N LYS A 96 0.70 -1.14 18.24
CA LYS A 96 1.87 -1.44 19.09
C LYS A 96 3.10 -0.63 18.67
N MET A 97 3.35 -0.51 17.37
CA MET A 97 4.46 0.29 16.84
C MET A 97 4.27 1.79 17.14
N ALA A 98 3.07 2.32 16.94
CA ALA A 98 2.69 3.69 17.27
C ALA A 98 2.83 3.98 18.77
N LEU A 99 2.35 3.08 19.64
CA LEU A 99 2.48 3.15 21.09
C LEU A 99 3.95 3.17 21.53
N ASN A 100 4.78 2.28 20.97
CA ASN A 100 6.20 2.24 21.29
C ASN A 100 6.89 3.56 20.90
N TYR A 101 6.52 4.14 19.75
CA TYR A 101 7.04 5.44 19.32
C TYR A 101 6.55 6.56 20.24
N ALA A 102 5.26 6.59 20.60
CA ALA A 102 4.71 7.55 21.56
C ALA A 102 5.44 7.48 22.91
N LYS A 103 5.71 6.28 23.42
CA LYS A 103 6.50 6.05 24.66
C LYS A 103 7.94 6.54 24.53
N GLN A 104 8.55 6.52 23.34
CA GLN A 104 9.89 7.07 23.11
C GLN A 104 9.90 8.60 23.04
N GLN A 105 8.82 9.22 22.56
CA GLN A 105 8.69 10.68 22.48
C GLN A 105 8.20 11.30 23.80
N GLU A 106 7.48 10.53 24.62
CA GLU A 106 6.85 11.03 25.85
C GLU A 106 6.02 12.29 25.55
N ASP A 107 6.24 13.38 26.28
CA ASP A 107 5.51 14.64 26.13
C ASP A 107 5.87 15.41 24.83
N ASN A 108 6.93 15.02 24.11
CA ASN A 108 7.34 15.63 22.84
C ASN A 108 6.58 15.07 21.63
N LEU A 109 5.67 14.09 21.79
CA LEU A 109 4.96 13.47 20.68
C LEU A 109 4.20 14.52 19.85
N ILE A 110 3.40 15.37 20.49
CA ILE A 110 2.61 16.38 19.78
C ILE A 110 3.51 17.43 19.12
N ASP A 111 4.60 17.83 19.79
CA ASP A 111 5.60 18.72 19.20
C ASP A 111 6.24 18.14 17.93
N GLN A 112 6.39 16.81 17.83
CA GLN A 112 6.82 16.15 16.58
C GLN A 112 5.72 16.24 15.51
N ILE A 113 4.47 15.93 15.86
CA ILE A 113 3.33 16.02 14.92
C ILE A 113 3.17 17.44 14.37
N ILE A 114 3.26 18.47 15.21
CA ILE A 114 3.24 19.89 14.80
C ILE A 114 4.34 20.19 13.78
N LYS A 115 5.52 19.59 13.93
CA LYS A 115 6.67 19.75 13.00
C LYS A 115 6.57 18.87 11.74
N GLY A 116 5.45 18.18 11.53
CA GLY A 116 5.27 17.24 10.41
C GLY A 116 6.17 16.01 10.50
N LYS A 117 6.51 15.59 11.73
CA LYS A 117 7.32 14.40 12.01
C LYS A 117 6.45 13.36 12.72
N PHE A 118 6.32 12.18 12.09
CA PHE A 118 5.43 11.12 12.55
C PHE A 118 6.26 9.92 13.04
N TYR A 119 5.86 8.69 12.72
CA TYR A 119 6.56 7.49 13.17
C TYR A 119 8.06 7.51 12.78
N SER A 120 8.92 7.13 13.74
CA SER A 120 10.39 7.22 13.65
C SER A 120 10.95 8.63 13.41
N GLY A 121 10.17 9.70 13.62
CA GLY A 121 10.62 11.07 13.39
C GLY A 121 10.76 11.44 11.91
N LEU A 122 10.11 10.69 11.03
CA LEU A 122 10.17 10.88 9.59
C LEU A 122 9.03 11.80 9.11
N SER A 123 9.29 12.60 8.08
CA SER A 123 8.26 13.40 7.42
C SER A 123 7.64 12.65 6.25
N ASN A 124 6.36 12.94 6.04
CA ASN A 124 5.54 12.46 4.93
C ASN A 124 5.85 13.20 3.61
N GLU A 125 7.14 13.43 3.35
CA GLU A 125 7.61 14.08 2.14
C GLU A 125 7.79 13.04 1.04
N ILE A 126 7.31 13.36 -0.15
CA ILE A 126 7.48 12.50 -1.32
C ILE A 126 8.55 13.11 -2.22
N ASN A 127 9.65 12.39 -2.44
CA ASN A 127 10.66 12.80 -3.41
C ASN A 127 10.05 12.79 -4.84
N SER A 128 10.19 13.90 -5.57
CA SER A 128 9.63 14.07 -6.91
C SER A 128 10.36 13.29 -8.00
N ASN A 129 11.58 12.81 -7.73
CA ASN A 129 12.45 12.20 -8.73
C ASN A 129 12.62 10.68 -8.58
N GLU A 130 12.06 10.07 -7.54
CA GLU A 130 12.25 8.65 -7.27
C GLU A 130 10.98 8.00 -6.73
N LEU A 131 10.93 6.68 -6.88
CA LEU A 131 9.95 5.83 -6.23
C LEU A 131 10.52 5.27 -4.93
N PRO A 132 9.63 4.92 -3.99
CA PRO A 132 10.04 4.30 -2.74
C PRO A 132 10.69 2.95 -2.97
N VAL A 133 11.84 2.76 -2.33
CA VAL A 133 12.55 1.48 -2.30
C VAL A 133 11.92 0.61 -1.23
N LEU A 134 11.26 -0.47 -1.66
CA LEU A 134 10.70 -1.45 -0.74
C LEU A 134 11.82 -2.05 0.11
N GLN A 135 11.53 -2.33 1.38
CA GLN A 135 12.51 -2.86 2.36
C GLN A 135 13.57 -1.84 2.83
N SER A 136 13.41 -0.56 2.51
CA SER A 136 14.25 0.49 3.09
C SER A 136 14.12 0.54 4.61
N ASP A 137 15.22 0.88 5.27
CA ASP A 137 15.27 1.00 6.73
C ASP A 137 14.21 2.00 7.22
N SER A 138 13.33 1.50 8.10
CA SER A 138 12.21 2.23 8.68
C SER A 138 12.61 3.39 9.58
N THR A 139 13.89 3.53 9.90
CA THR A 139 14.40 4.66 10.69
C THR A 139 14.83 5.85 9.81
N VAL A 140 14.95 5.65 8.50
CA VAL A 140 15.45 6.69 7.57
C VAL A 140 14.56 6.92 6.35
N SER A 141 13.66 5.98 6.01
CA SER A 141 12.76 6.09 4.87
C SER A 141 11.30 6.06 5.31
N PHE A 142 10.55 7.13 5.02
CA PHE A 142 9.11 7.19 5.31
C PHE A 142 8.31 6.26 4.38
N TRP A 143 8.71 6.19 3.11
CA TRP A 143 8.06 5.36 2.12
C TRP A 143 8.84 4.05 1.92
N GLY A 144 8.16 3.01 1.42
CA GLY A 144 8.78 1.71 1.10
C GLY A 144 8.87 0.72 2.27
N ASN A 145 8.19 1.02 3.38
CA ASN A 145 8.00 0.15 4.54
C ASN A 145 6.67 0.52 5.23
N GLU A 146 6.43 -0.03 6.42
CA GLU A 146 5.16 0.15 7.15
C GLU A 146 4.95 1.55 7.73
N ASN A 147 5.93 2.46 7.64
CA ASN A 147 5.90 3.77 8.31
C ASN A 147 4.70 4.63 7.91
N SER A 148 4.31 4.64 6.62
CA SER A 148 3.13 5.39 6.18
C SER A 148 1.86 4.87 6.87
N SER A 149 1.69 3.55 6.96
CA SER A 149 0.54 2.96 7.66
C SER A 149 0.58 3.19 9.17
N VAL A 150 1.75 3.07 9.83
CA VAL A 150 1.88 3.33 11.28
C VAL A 150 1.63 4.81 11.59
N SER A 151 2.11 5.71 10.74
CA SER A 151 1.84 7.15 10.88
C SER A 151 0.35 7.45 10.72
N SER A 152 -0.33 6.78 9.78
CA SER A 152 -1.78 6.92 9.60
C SER A 152 -2.56 6.46 10.85
N VAL A 153 -2.21 5.29 11.39
CA VAL A 153 -2.81 4.78 12.65
C VAL A 153 -2.52 5.71 13.82
N LEU A 154 -1.29 6.23 13.92
CA LEU A 154 -0.90 7.17 14.98
C LEU A 154 -1.72 8.46 14.91
N LEU A 155 -1.83 9.06 13.72
CA LEU A 155 -2.58 10.30 13.50
C LEU A 155 -4.07 10.10 13.79
N GLU A 156 -4.70 9.07 13.22
CA GLU A 156 -6.11 8.76 13.48
C GLU A 156 -6.36 8.52 14.99
N SER A 157 -5.47 7.79 15.66
CA SER A 157 -5.60 7.55 17.10
C SER A 157 -5.55 8.85 17.90
N ILE A 158 -4.62 9.75 17.58
CA ILE A 158 -4.51 11.06 18.24
C ILE A 158 -5.75 11.91 17.95
N ALA A 159 -6.21 11.93 16.70
CA ALA A 159 -7.41 12.66 16.32
C ALA A 159 -8.64 12.19 17.10
N GLN A 160 -8.82 10.87 17.22
CA GLN A 160 -9.87 10.27 18.01
C GLN A 160 -9.76 10.63 19.50
N ILE A 161 -8.55 10.60 20.07
CA ILE A 161 -8.29 11.01 21.47
C ILE A 161 -8.64 12.47 21.70
N LEU A 162 -8.42 13.33 20.69
CA LEU A 162 -8.73 14.76 20.72
C LEU A 162 -10.18 15.08 20.31
N ASP A 163 -11.04 14.07 20.11
CA ASP A 163 -12.44 14.23 19.69
C ASP A 163 -12.59 15.02 18.38
N ILE A 164 -11.68 14.79 17.44
CA ILE A 164 -11.70 15.38 16.09
C ILE A 164 -12.62 14.55 15.19
N GLU A 165 -13.40 15.23 14.36
CA GLU A 165 -14.25 14.56 13.36
C GLU A 165 -13.37 13.72 12.42
N PRO A 166 -13.71 12.44 12.17
CA PRO A 166 -12.88 11.56 11.34
C PRO A 166 -12.65 12.12 9.93
N ILE A 167 -11.39 12.13 9.50
CA ILE A 167 -11.03 12.49 8.13
C ILE A 167 -10.72 11.21 7.35
N SER A 168 -11.14 11.19 6.09
CA SER A 168 -10.81 10.07 5.23
C SER A 168 -9.31 10.02 4.91
N LEU A 169 -8.65 8.95 5.35
CA LEU A 169 -7.25 8.65 5.03
C LEU A 169 -7.16 7.85 3.72
N VAL A 170 -7.57 8.45 2.61
CA VAL A 170 -7.62 7.81 1.28
C VAL A 170 -6.27 7.19 0.91
N GLY A 171 -6.30 5.93 0.47
CA GLY A 171 -5.11 5.14 0.16
C GLY A 171 -4.44 4.50 1.37
N ALA A 172 -4.51 5.15 2.55
CA ALA A 172 -3.88 4.71 3.80
C ALA A 172 -4.81 3.90 4.70
N ALA A 173 -6.13 4.07 4.62
CA ALA A 173 -7.11 3.31 5.38
C ALA A 173 -8.30 2.93 4.51
N THR A 174 -8.96 1.82 4.82
CA THR A 174 -10.16 1.38 4.12
C THR A 174 -11.12 0.67 5.05
N GLY A 175 -12.39 1.07 5.01
CA GLY A 175 -13.47 0.39 5.71
C GLY A 175 -13.88 -0.89 5.00
N TYR A 176 -13.73 -2.03 5.68
CA TYR A 176 -14.19 -3.33 5.18
C TYR A 176 -15.41 -3.81 5.94
N LYS A 177 -16.44 -4.20 5.21
CA LYS A 177 -17.57 -4.95 5.77
C LYS A 177 -17.17 -6.41 5.93
N PHE A 178 -17.78 -7.09 6.90
CA PHE A 178 -17.67 -8.56 6.98
C PHE A 178 -18.22 -9.21 5.70
N TYR A 179 -17.61 -10.31 5.30
CA TYR A 179 -18.01 -11.04 4.09
C TYR A 179 -19.47 -11.52 4.18
N ASN A 180 -19.87 -12.05 5.34
CA ASN A 180 -21.25 -12.35 5.66
C ASN A 180 -21.94 -11.10 6.24
N SER A 181 -22.86 -10.52 5.47
CA SER A 181 -23.64 -9.33 5.90
C SER A 181 -24.45 -9.51 7.19
N GLN A 182 -24.73 -10.76 7.58
CA GLN A 182 -25.47 -11.09 8.81
C GLN A 182 -24.55 -11.30 10.02
N TYR A 183 -23.24 -11.42 9.80
CA TYR A 183 -22.28 -11.54 10.89
C TYR A 183 -22.18 -10.22 11.66
N GLU A 184 -22.07 -10.32 12.99
CA GLU A 184 -21.87 -9.20 13.90
C GLU A 184 -20.79 -9.55 14.91
N LEU A 185 -19.91 -8.60 15.20
CA LEU A 185 -19.01 -8.71 16.34
C LEU A 185 -19.79 -8.57 17.66
N PRO A 186 -19.44 -9.33 18.70
CA PRO A 186 -19.96 -9.11 20.05
C PRO A 186 -19.72 -7.68 20.51
N LYS A 187 -20.76 -7.00 21.01
CA LYS A 187 -20.68 -5.60 21.46
C LYS A 187 -19.65 -5.40 22.56
N GLU A 188 -19.42 -6.42 23.39
CA GLU A 188 -18.45 -6.38 24.49
C GLU A 188 -16.99 -6.31 23.99
N LEU A 189 -16.73 -6.60 22.71
CA LEU A 189 -15.42 -6.45 22.10
C LEU A 189 -15.18 -5.06 21.48
N ILE A 190 -16.20 -4.20 21.45
CA ILE A 190 -16.16 -2.89 20.80
C ILE A 190 -16.50 -1.81 21.84
N PRO A 191 -15.48 -1.29 22.55
CA PRO A 191 -15.64 -0.11 23.38
C PRO A 191 -16.19 1.07 22.58
N GLU A 192 -17.02 1.93 23.21
CA GLU A 192 -17.60 3.11 22.55
C GLU A 192 -16.53 4.08 22.05
N ASP A 193 -15.38 4.13 22.72
CA ASP A 193 -14.23 4.96 22.42
C ASP A 193 -13.20 4.30 21.48
N TYR A 194 -13.57 3.24 20.74
CA TYR A 194 -12.68 2.56 19.79
C TYR A 194 -13.27 2.48 18.38
N HIS A 195 -12.93 3.43 17.51
CA HIS A 195 -13.59 3.60 16.21
C HIS A 195 -13.00 2.77 15.06
N PHE A 196 -11.90 2.03 15.27
CA PHE A 196 -11.33 1.19 14.20
C PHE A 196 -12.17 -0.06 13.91
N VAL A 197 -13.15 -0.37 14.75
CA VAL A 197 -13.99 -1.55 14.66
C VAL A 197 -15.44 -1.18 14.90
N GLY A 198 -16.33 -1.66 14.05
CA GLY A 198 -17.76 -1.59 14.24
C GLY A 198 -18.40 -2.98 14.23
N GLU A 199 -19.68 -3.05 14.58
CA GLU A 199 -20.41 -4.33 14.64
C GLU A 199 -20.42 -5.07 13.30
N LYS A 200 -20.28 -4.36 12.18
CA LYS A 200 -20.43 -4.88 10.81
C LYS A 200 -19.15 -4.84 9.98
N GLY A 201 -18.03 -4.39 10.54
CA GLY A 201 -16.81 -4.19 9.78
C GLY A 201 -15.70 -3.55 10.57
N MET A 202 -14.59 -3.27 9.90
CA MET A 202 -13.39 -2.69 10.50
C MET A 202 -12.75 -1.70 9.56
N LEU A 203 -12.20 -0.62 10.12
CA LEU A 203 -11.26 0.26 9.45
C LEU A 203 -9.87 -0.36 9.53
N LEU A 204 -9.28 -0.59 8.36
CA LEU A 204 -8.02 -1.29 8.22
C LEU A 204 -6.98 -0.37 7.59
N PHE A 205 -5.80 -0.30 8.21
CA PHE A 205 -4.76 0.66 7.83
C PHE A 205 -3.65 0.01 7.01
N GLY A 206 -3.24 0.67 5.95
CA GLY A 206 -2.23 0.22 5.01
C GLY A 206 -2.86 -0.22 3.70
N ASP A 207 -2.25 0.26 2.64
CA ASP A 207 -2.67 0.15 1.25
C ASP A 207 -2.85 -1.29 0.74
N TYR A 208 -2.34 -2.27 1.51
CA TYR A 208 -2.04 -3.65 1.11
C TYR A 208 -2.47 -4.71 2.14
N GLN A 209 -3.45 -4.42 2.99
CA GLN A 209 -3.93 -5.37 3.98
C GLN A 209 -4.77 -6.50 3.37
N TYR A 210 -4.28 -7.30 2.42
CA TYR A 210 -4.97 -8.49 1.87
C TYR A 210 -6.23 -8.21 1.03
N GLY A 211 -6.63 -9.19 0.21
CA GLY A 211 -7.90 -9.18 -0.50
C GLY A 211 -7.94 -8.38 -1.80
N GLY A 212 -7.03 -7.42 -2.00
CA GLY A 212 -6.96 -6.60 -3.20
C GLY A 212 -8.32 -6.05 -3.63
N HIS A 213 -8.49 -5.84 -4.94
CA HIS A 213 -9.72 -5.32 -5.50
C HIS A 213 -10.95 -6.27 -5.39
N ARG A 214 -10.79 -7.46 -4.81
CA ARG A 214 -11.82 -8.54 -4.84
C ARG A 214 -13.08 -8.23 -4.02
N TYR A 215 -12.99 -7.28 -3.09
CA TYR A 215 -14.10 -6.88 -2.20
C TYR A 215 -14.96 -5.76 -2.77
N PHE A 216 -14.49 -5.10 -3.83
CA PHE A 216 -15.13 -3.90 -4.36
C PHE A 216 -15.86 -4.19 -5.65
N LYS A 217 -17.08 -3.67 -5.76
CA LYS A 217 -17.91 -3.80 -6.96
C LYS A 217 -17.23 -3.14 -8.17
N ASP A 218 -16.61 -2.00 -7.95
CA ASP A 218 -16.03 -1.15 -9.00
C ASP A 218 -14.54 -1.00 -8.77
N GLN A 219 -13.76 -0.85 -9.84
CA GLN A 219 -12.32 -0.61 -9.77
C GLN A 219 -12.04 0.73 -9.10
N LEU A 220 -11.33 0.72 -7.97
CA LEU A 220 -10.99 1.93 -7.23
C LEU A 220 -9.55 2.31 -7.54
N VAL A 221 -9.30 3.61 -7.74
CA VAL A 221 -7.97 4.16 -8.05
C VAL A 221 -7.07 4.12 -6.82
N PHE A 222 -7.59 4.58 -5.69
CA PHE A 222 -6.89 4.63 -4.40
C PHE A 222 -7.29 3.48 -3.47
N GLY A 223 -8.08 2.52 -3.98
CA GLY A 223 -8.50 1.37 -3.20
C GLY A 223 -7.33 0.48 -2.81
N PRO A 224 -7.53 -0.42 -1.85
CA PRO A 224 -6.54 -1.38 -1.43
C PRO A 224 -6.23 -2.36 -2.56
N GLU A 225 -4.98 -2.82 -2.61
CA GLU A 225 -4.51 -3.66 -3.71
C GLU A 225 -3.78 -4.90 -3.19
N ASP A 226 -3.68 -5.92 -4.05
CA ASP A 226 -2.77 -7.05 -3.92
C ASP A 226 -1.79 -7.02 -5.11
N CYS A 227 -0.67 -7.74 -5.02
CA CYS A 227 0.30 -7.83 -6.12
C CYS A 227 -0.42 -8.25 -7.42
N SER A 228 -1.33 -9.21 -7.34
CA SER A 228 -2.08 -9.72 -8.50
C SER A 228 -3.09 -8.73 -9.06
N SER A 229 -3.82 -7.98 -8.21
CA SER A 229 -4.75 -6.95 -8.70
C SER A 229 -3.99 -5.78 -9.31
N SER A 230 -2.95 -5.27 -8.65
CA SER A 230 -2.15 -4.14 -9.16
C SER A 230 -1.45 -4.46 -10.48
N VAL A 231 -0.89 -5.67 -10.65
CA VAL A 231 -0.36 -6.13 -11.94
C VAL A 231 -1.47 -6.26 -12.96
N GLY A 232 -2.63 -6.82 -12.60
CA GLY A 232 -3.78 -6.88 -13.50
C GLY A 232 -4.24 -5.50 -13.97
N LYS A 233 -4.28 -4.50 -13.08
CA LYS A 233 -4.64 -3.12 -13.43
C LYS A 233 -3.58 -2.50 -14.33
N ALA A 234 -2.30 -2.71 -14.01
CA ALA A 234 -1.18 -2.26 -14.81
C ALA A 234 -1.21 -2.84 -16.23
N THR A 235 -1.76 -4.04 -16.38
CA THR A 235 -1.83 -4.77 -17.64
C THR A 235 -3.22 -4.74 -18.30
N TYR A 236 -4.09 -3.82 -17.87
CA TYR A 236 -5.37 -3.51 -18.52
C TYR A 236 -6.44 -4.60 -18.43
N LEU A 237 -6.42 -5.41 -17.38
CA LEU A 237 -7.50 -6.35 -17.18
C LEU A 237 -8.81 -5.64 -16.79
N PRO A 238 -9.95 -6.10 -17.32
CA PRO A 238 -11.25 -5.56 -16.92
C PRO A 238 -11.56 -5.90 -15.46
N THR A 239 -12.42 -5.09 -14.83
CA THR A 239 -12.79 -5.21 -13.41
C THR A 239 -13.20 -6.62 -13.00
N GLU A 240 -13.94 -7.35 -13.84
CA GLU A 240 -14.36 -8.74 -13.54
C GLU A 240 -13.20 -9.73 -13.47
N GLN A 241 -12.14 -9.52 -14.25
CA GLN A 241 -10.92 -10.32 -14.15
C GLN A 241 -10.09 -9.89 -12.93
N ILE A 242 -9.97 -8.59 -12.67
CA ILE A 242 -9.27 -8.02 -11.51
C ILE A 242 -9.82 -8.56 -10.17
N LYS A 243 -11.14 -8.73 -10.06
CA LYS A 243 -11.80 -9.28 -8.86
C LYS A 243 -11.47 -10.73 -8.57
N SER A 244 -11.10 -11.50 -9.58
CA SER A 244 -10.88 -12.94 -9.42
C SER A 244 -9.42 -13.35 -9.52
N ILE A 245 -8.56 -12.50 -10.12
CA ILE A 245 -7.16 -12.81 -10.40
C ILE A 245 -6.36 -13.06 -9.13
N THR A 246 -5.52 -14.09 -9.20
CA THR A 246 -4.51 -14.45 -8.20
C THR A 246 -3.19 -14.75 -8.90
N THR A 247 -2.05 -14.65 -8.20
CA THR A 247 -0.75 -15.06 -8.74
C THR A 247 -0.77 -16.50 -9.28
N ALA A 248 -1.43 -17.43 -8.58
CA ALA A 248 -1.57 -18.81 -9.02
C ALA A 248 -2.37 -18.92 -10.32
N GLN A 249 -3.48 -18.19 -10.43
CA GLN A 249 -4.27 -18.16 -11.66
C GLN A 249 -3.51 -17.50 -12.82
N MET A 250 -2.70 -16.47 -12.56
CA MET A 250 -1.82 -15.89 -13.58
C MET A 250 -0.86 -16.94 -14.11
N ARG A 251 -0.25 -17.75 -13.24
CA ARG A 251 0.64 -18.84 -13.66
C ARG A 251 -0.08 -19.94 -14.45
N GLU A 252 -1.24 -20.38 -13.97
CA GLU A 252 -1.92 -21.58 -14.51
C GLU A 252 -2.79 -21.28 -15.73
N ASN A 253 -3.29 -20.04 -15.85
CA ASN A 253 -4.28 -19.65 -16.85
C ASN A 253 -3.92 -18.29 -17.52
N TYR A 254 -2.63 -17.97 -17.66
CA TYR A 254 -2.15 -16.69 -18.22
C TYR A 254 -2.84 -16.28 -19.53
N SER A 255 -3.12 -17.25 -20.42
CA SER A 255 -3.77 -17.00 -21.70
C SER A 255 -5.21 -16.46 -21.57
N LYS A 256 -5.94 -16.83 -20.52
CA LYS A 256 -7.29 -16.29 -20.21
C LYS A 256 -7.25 -14.80 -19.89
N TYR A 257 -6.12 -14.33 -19.36
CA TYR A 257 -5.87 -12.94 -19.03
C TYR A 257 -5.18 -12.17 -20.17
N GLY A 258 -5.08 -12.75 -21.37
CA GLY A 258 -4.42 -12.10 -22.50
C GLY A 258 -2.91 -12.00 -22.36
N TYR A 259 -2.29 -12.86 -21.54
CA TYR A 259 -0.85 -12.94 -21.39
C TYR A 259 -0.25 -14.09 -22.21
N GLU A 260 1.05 -14.02 -22.48
CA GLU A 260 1.85 -15.12 -23.00
C GLU A 260 3.03 -15.45 -22.10
N LEU A 261 3.48 -16.69 -22.16
CA LEU A 261 4.70 -17.13 -21.49
C LEU A 261 5.92 -16.73 -22.31
N VAL A 262 6.78 -15.89 -21.74
CA VAL A 262 8.07 -15.48 -22.33
C VAL A 262 9.15 -16.49 -21.95
N ALA A 263 9.25 -16.81 -20.66
CA ALA A 263 10.26 -17.72 -20.15
C ALA A 263 9.79 -18.45 -18.90
N THR A 264 10.36 -19.63 -18.67
CA THR A 264 10.30 -20.36 -17.39
C THR A 264 11.73 -20.61 -16.94
N LEU A 265 12.12 -20.01 -15.81
CA LEU A 265 13.48 -20.04 -15.29
C LEU A 265 13.54 -21.07 -14.16
N ASN A 266 14.12 -22.24 -14.46
CA ASN A 266 14.55 -23.26 -13.49
C ASN A 266 16.08 -23.27 -13.29
N ASP A 267 16.78 -22.59 -14.20
CA ASP A 267 18.19 -22.23 -14.18
C ASP A 267 18.29 -20.89 -14.94
N ILE A 268 19.44 -20.22 -14.90
CA ILE A 268 19.66 -18.95 -15.59
C ILE A 268 20.56 -19.15 -16.82
N ASP A 269 19.91 -19.30 -17.97
CA ASP A 269 20.52 -19.25 -19.30
C ASP A 269 20.45 -17.82 -19.88
N GLN A 270 21.56 -17.36 -20.46
CA GLN A 270 21.68 -16.04 -21.08
C GLN A 270 20.61 -15.82 -22.16
N LYS A 271 20.29 -16.84 -22.96
CA LYS A 271 19.26 -16.72 -24.00
C LYS A 271 17.87 -16.49 -23.42
N GLN A 272 17.58 -17.00 -22.22
CA GLN A 272 16.31 -16.74 -21.56
C GLN A 272 16.26 -15.33 -21.00
N LEU A 273 17.38 -14.81 -20.47
CA LEU A 273 17.48 -13.43 -19.99
C LEU A 273 17.28 -12.41 -21.12
N GLU A 274 17.79 -12.70 -22.33
CA GLU A 274 17.63 -11.86 -23.52
C GLU A 274 16.17 -11.70 -23.99
N LEU A 275 15.27 -12.61 -23.59
CA LEU A 275 13.84 -12.52 -23.92
C LEU A 275 13.06 -11.58 -23.00
N ILE A 276 13.61 -11.30 -21.82
CA ILE A 276 12.95 -10.52 -20.77
C ILE A 276 13.07 -9.03 -21.09
N GLU A 277 11.94 -8.36 -21.16
CA GLU A 277 11.82 -6.94 -21.50
C GLU A 277 11.13 -6.16 -20.38
N PRO A 278 11.40 -4.84 -20.24
CA PRO A 278 10.60 -3.97 -19.38
C PRO A 278 9.12 -4.06 -19.74
N GLY A 279 8.27 -4.19 -18.72
CA GLY A 279 6.83 -4.42 -18.85
C GLY A 279 6.39 -5.87 -18.75
N ASP A 280 7.34 -6.82 -18.80
CA ASP A 280 7.06 -8.21 -18.50
C ASP A 280 6.62 -8.39 -17.05
N ILE A 281 5.84 -9.44 -16.82
CA ILE A 281 5.30 -9.81 -15.53
C ILE A 281 6.21 -10.87 -14.92
N TYR A 282 6.81 -10.54 -13.77
CA TYR A 282 7.51 -11.49 -12.93
C TYR A 282 6.50 -12.26 -12.07
N LEU A 283 6.56 -13.59 -12.07
CA LEU A 283 5.79 -14.46 -11.18
C LEU A 283 6.72 -15.44 -10.46
N TYR A 284 6.68 -15.43 -9.13
CA TYR A 284 7.40 -16.39 -8.30
C TYR A 284 6.60 -16.74 -7.06
N LYS A 285 6.32 -18.03 -6.87
CA LYS A 285 5.47 -18.56 -5.80
C LYS A 285 4.11 -17.84 -5.75
N THR A 286 3.87 -17.06 -4.71
CA THR A 286 2.62 -16.32 -4.46
C THR A 286 2.74 -14.84 -4.82
N HIS A 287 3.89 -14.40 -5.30
CA HIS A 287 4.18 -13.00 -5.61
C HIS A 287 4.22 -12.72 -7.12
N CYS A 288 3.79 -11.51 -7.49
CA CYS A 288 3.91 -11.01 -8.86
C CYS A 288 4.27 -9.52 -8.91
N ALA A 289 4.90 -9.10 -10.01
CA ALA A 289 5.37 -7.74 -10.20
C ALA A 289 5.52 -7.40 -11.69
N ILE A 290 5.64 -6.10 -12.01
CA ILE A 290 6.04 -5.63 -13.34
C ILE A 290 7.56 -5.41 -13.37
N ILE A 291 8.25 -5.95 -14.36
CA ILE A 291 9.69 -5.76 -14.57
C ILE A 291 9.92 -4.37 -15.16
N ALA A 292 10.76 -3.55 -14.52
CA ALA A 292 11.08 -2.19 -14.94
C ALA A 292 12.39 -2.09 -15.73
N THR A 293 13.32 -3.02 -15.52
CA THR A 293 14.64 -3.03 -16.17
C THR A 293 14.93 -4.37 -16.81
N LYS A 294 15.75 -4.37 -17.85
CA LYS A 294 16.31 -5.62 -18.38
C LYS A 294 17.24 -6.25 -17.35
N PRO A 295 17.29 -7.59 -17.26
CA PRO A 295 18.23 -8.31 -16.39
C PRO A 295 19.72 -8.09 -16.73
N GLU A 296 20.00 -7.62 -17.95
CA GLU A 296 21.33 -7.56 -18.57
C GLU A 296 22.17 -8.84 -18.28
N ASN A 297 23.49 -8.72 -18.19
CA ASN A 297 24.39 -9.87 -17.94
C ASN A 297 24.45 -10.28 -16.46
N THR A 298 23.87 -9.49 -15.55
CA THR A 298 23.91 -9.73 -14.10
C THR A 298 22.74 -10.57 -13.59
N ALA A 299 21.72 -10.81 -14.44
CA ALA A 299 20.46 -11.43 -14.04
C ALA A 299 19.74 -10.64 -12.92
N GLU A 300 19.95 -9.33 -12.88
CA GLU A 300 19.36 -8.42 -11.90
C GLU A 300 18.24 -7.61 -12.54
N ILE A 301 17.03 -7.74 -11.99
CA ILE A 301 15.88 -6.95 -12.44
C ILE A 301 15.43 -6.01 -11.32
N THR A 302 15.08 -4.78 -11.69
CA THR A 302 14.23 -3.92 -10.88
C THR A 302 12.79 -4.21 -11.25
N THR A 303 11.94 -4.35 -10.25
CA THR A 303 10.50 -4.55 -10.42
C THR A 303 9.74 -3.40 -9.79
N LEU A 304 8.60 -3.05 -10.39
CA LEU A 304 7.55 -2.26 -9.78
C LEU A 304 6.53 -3.22 -9.21
N GLN A 305 6.29 -3.10 -7.92
CA GLN A 305 5.41 -4.00 -7.23
C GLN A 305 4.78 -3.30 -6.06
N PHE A 306 3.69 -3.88 -5.64
CA PHE A 306 3.34 -3.76 -4.26
C PHE A 306 3.53 -5.11 -3.59
N SER A 307 4.04 -5.05 -2.37
CA SER A 307 4.38 -6.24 -1.61
C SER A 307 3.68 -6.22 -0.27
N ARG A 308 3.52 -7.43 0.27
CA ARG A 308 3.02 -7.65 1.62
C ARG A 308 3.90 -8.68 2.32
N ASP A 309 4.25 -8.43 3.57
CA ASP A 309 4.85 -9.42 4.44
C ASP A 309 3.91 -9.70 5.62
N ILE A 310 3.12 -10.75 5.48
CA ILE A 310 1.97 -11.06 6.34
C ILE A 310 2.31 -11.90 7.57
N ASP A 311 3.47 -12.54 7.54
CA ASP A 311 3.85 -13.62 8.45
C ASP A 311 5.14 -13.34 9.23
N ARG A 312 5.68 -12.12 9.16
CA ARG A 312 6.97 -11.78 9.81
C ARG A 312 6.84 -10.67 10.84
N GLU A 313 7.69 -10.76 11.87
CA GLU A 313 7.88 -9.74 12.90
C GLU A 313 8.26 -8.38 12.30
N GLU A 314 8.14 -7.34 13.13
CA GLU A 314 8.39 -5.92 12.88
C GLU A 314 9.47 -5.66 11.78
N LYS A 315 9.12 -4.85 10.76
CA LYS A 315 9.97 -4.28 9.68
C LYS A 315 10.10 -4.99 8.30
N LYS A 316 9.06 -5.57 7.68
CA LYS A 316 9.22 -6.13 6.31
C LYS A 316 8.08 -5.83 5.31
N LEU A 317 8.52 -5.50 4.08
CA LEU A 317 7.82 -5.32 2.79
C LEU A 317 6.31 -5.07 2.82
N LEU A 318 5.90 -3.82 3.03
CA LEU A 318 4.51 -3.40 2.87
C LEU A 318 4.47 -2.09 2.08
N GLY A 319 3.50 -2.00 1.16
CA GLY A 319 3.29 -0.84 0.30
C GLY A 319 3.78 -1.05 -1.15
N GLY A 320 3.70 0.03 -1.92
CA GLY A 320 4.04 0.09 -3.34
C GLY A 320 5.38 0.74 -3.57
N GLY A 321 6.15 0.20 -4.51
CA GLY A 321 7.46 0.74 -4.83
C GLY A 321 8.26 -0.15 -5.76
N ILE A 322 9.56 0.03 -5.67
CA ILE A 322 10.54 -0.71 -6.44
C ILE A 322 11.24 -1.76 -5.57
N TYR A 323 11.56 -2.90 -6.16
CA TYR A 323 12.35 -3.95 -5.53
C TYR A 323 13.30 -4.59 -6.54
N ASN A 324 14.55 -4.82 -6.12
CA ASN A 324 15.57 -5.44 -6.95
C ASN A 324 15.65 -6.94 -6.66
N TYR A 325 15.48 -7.76 -7.69
CA TYR A 325 15.67 -9.20 -7.62
C TYR A 325 16.94 -9.60 -8.34
N LYS A 326 17.74 -10.44 -7.69
CA LYS A 326 18.73 -11.31 -8.35
C LYS A 326 18.02 -12.59 -8.76
N LEU A 327 17.77 -12.78 -10.06
CA LEU A 327 17.03 -13.94 -10.55
C LEU A 327 17.77 -15.25 -10.24
N ARG A 328 19.11 -15.25 -10.30
CA ARG A 328 19.94 -16.40 -9.91
C ARG A 328 19.67 -16.84 -8.48
N ASP A 329 19.78 -15.92 -7.53
CA ASP A 329 19.52 -16.18 -6.10
C ASP A 329 18.14 -16.81 -5.89
N LYS A 330 17.11 -16.33 -6.60
CA LYS A 330 15.73 -16.83 -6.46
C LYS A 330 15.55 -18.25 -7.00
N VAL A 331 16.24 -18.59 -8.07
CA VAL A 331 16.23 -19.94 -8.65
C VAL A 331 17.03 -20.91 -7.77
N GLU A 332 18.17 -20.47 -7.22
CA GLU A 332 19.01 -21.28 -6.33
C GLU A 332 18.38 -21.52 -4.95
N GLU A 333 17.63 -20.53 -4.42
CA GLU A 333 16.91 -20.64 -3.14
C GLU A 333 15.84 -21.76 -3.16
N ASP A 334 15.24 -22.04 -4.31
CA ASP A 334 14.18 -23.04 -4.45
C ASP A 334 14.17 -23.65 -5.86
N SER A 335 14.94 -24.74 -6.01
CA SER A 335 15.06 -25.47 -7.27
C SER A 335 13.79 -26.18 -7.73
N ILE A 336 12.72 -26.18 -6.93
CA ILE A 336 11.44 -26.82 -7.24
C ILE A 336 10.45 -25.80 -7.83
N SER A 337 10.59 -24.52 -7.47
CA SER A 337 9.65 -23.46 -7.86
C SER A 337 10.22 -22.58 -8.98
N PRO A 338 9.87 -22.81 -10.26
CA PRO A 338 10.30 -21.93 -11.34
C PRO A 338 9.82 -20.49 -11.18
N ILE A 339 10.60 -19.56 -11.71
CA ILE A 339 10.14 -18.21 -12.02
C ILE A 339 9.45 -18.25 -13.39
N TYR A 340 8.25 -17.69 -13.48
CA TYR A 340 7.56 -17.50 -14.76
C TYR A 340 7.66 -16.04 -15.17
N ILE A 341 8.03 -15.80 -16.41
CA ILE A 341 8.01 -14.48 -17.04
C ILE A 341 6.87 -14.48 -18.05
N LEU A 342 5.88 -13.61 -17.84
CA LEU A 342 4.77 -13.44 -18.76
C LEU A 342 4.83 -12.07 -19.45
N ARG A 343 4.16 -11.92 -20.59
CA ARG A 343 3.99 -10.65 -21.30
C ARG A 343 2.53 -10.41 -21.62
N ALA A 344 2.05 -9.19 -21.43
CA ALA A 344 0.71 -8.81 -21.84
C ALA A 344 0.64 -8.60 -23.37
N LYS A 345 -0.25 -9.32 -24.06
CA LYS A 345 -0.33 -9.29 -25.54
C LYS A 345 -0.95 -8.01 -26.09
N ASN A 346 -1.83 -7.40 -25.32
CA ASN A 346 -2.70 -6.32 -25.79
C ASN A 346 -2.18 -4.92 -25.41
N LEU A 347 -0.97 -4.83 -24.89
CA LEU A 347 -0.34 -3.57 -24.50
C LEU A 347 0.82 -3.28 -25.42
N GLU A 348 0.58 -2.34 -26.33
CA GLU A 348 1.65 -1.81 -27.18
C GLU A 348 2.68 -1.06 -26.32
N PRO A 349 3.97 -1.07 -26.72
CA PRO A 349 4.97 -0.21 -26.13
C PRO A 349 4.58 1.28 -26.22
N LEU A 350 5.21 2.11 -25.39
CA LEU A 350 5.07 3.56 -25.52
C LEU A 350 5.69 4.04 -26.84
N HIS A 351 5.10 5.08 -27.44
CA HIS A 351 5.60 5.68 -28.69
C HIS A 351 7.02 6.24 -28.55
N ALA A 352 7.39 6.67 -27.36
CA ALA A 352 8.71 7.18 -27.05
C ALA A 352 9.16 6.72 -25.66
N GLU A 353 10.47 6.55 -25.53
CA GLU A 353 11.11 6.29 -24.25
C GLU A 353 11.25 7.60 -23.46
N SER A 354 10.96 7.57 -22.16
CA SER A 354 11.14 8.74 -21.28
C SER A 354 11.67 8.34 -19.90
N SER A 355 12.17 9.32 -19.14
CA SER A 355 12.78 9.07 -17.83
C SER A 355 11.74 8.90 -16.73
N LEU A 356 12.13 8.24 -15.63
CA LEU A 356 11.29 8.14 -14.43
C LEU A 356 10.87 9.52 -13.89
N PRO A 357 11.77 10.50 -13.67
CA PRO A 357 11.37 11.82 -13.20
C PRO A 357 10.35 12.53 -14.10
N TYR A 358 10.43 12.34 -15.42
CA TYR A 358 9.46 12.90 -16.35
C TYR A 358 8.05 12.37 -16.02
N PHE A 359 7.87 11.05 -15.96
CA PHE A 359 6.55 10.47 -15.69
C PHE A 359 6.05 10.77 -14.28
N LEU A 360 6.91 10.76 -13.26
CA LEU A 360 6.53 11.15 -11.90
C LEU A 360 6.00 12.59 -11.87
N SER A 361 6.69 13.54 -12.53
CA SER A 361 6.22 14.93 -12.60
C SER A 361 4.87 15.09 -13.31
N LYS A 362 4.60 14.26 -14.32
CA LYS A 362 3.32 14.26 -15.04
C LYS A 362 2.19 13.71 -14.20
N ILE A 363 2.43 12.60 -13.51
CA ILE A 363 1.47 12.01 -12.58
C ILE A 363 1.15 12.98 -11.45
N ASP A 364 2.16 13.63 -10.87
CA ASP A 364 1.98 14.63 -9.81
C ASP A 364 1.13 15.81 -10.28
N ALA A 365 1.43 16.34 -11.47
CA ALA A 365 0.68 17.47 -12.04
C ALA A 365 -0.78 17.11 -12.32
N GLU A 366 -1.03 15.93 -12.90
CA GLU A 366 -2.39 15.48 -13.19
C GLU A 366 -3.16 15.14 -11.90
N TYR A 367 -2.50 14.54 -10.91
CA TYR A 367 -3.11 14.30 -9.60
C TYR A 367 -3.56 15.61 -8.94
N ILE A 368 -2.73 16.65 -8.93
CA ILE A 368 -3.09 17.96 -8.37
C ILE A 368 -4.25 18.60 -9.15
N ASN A 369 -4.27 18.44 -10.47
CA ASN A 369 -5.36 18.93 -11.32
C ASN A 369 -6.70 18.24 -11.01
N LEU A 370 -6.68 16.92 -10.85
CA LEU A 370 -7.87 16.12 -10.55
C LEU A 370 -8.34 16.28 -9.09
N TYR A 371 -7.40 16.43 -8.16
CA TYR A 371 -7.65 16.38 -6.72
C TYR A 371 -6.94 17.53 -5.98
N PRO A 372 -7.29 18.80 -6.25
CA PRO A 372 -6.63 19.95 -5.63
C PRO A 372 -6.80 19.97 -4.10
N GLU A 373 -7.90 19.41 -3.61
CA GLU A 373 -8.21 19.26 -2.19
C GLU A 373 -8.05 17.81 -1.71
N GLY A 374 -7.33 16.97 -2.45
CA GLY A 374 -7.23 15.53 -2.21
C GLY A 374 -8.46 14.73 -2.68
N PRO A 375 -8.30 13.41 -2.91
CA PRO A 375 -9.36 12.56 -3.45
C PRO A 375 -10.41 12.16 -2.41
N SER A 376 -11.56 11.65 -2.90
CA SER A 376 -12.54 10.92 -2.08
C SER A 376 -12.22 9.42 -2.02
N GLU A 377 -12.84 8.68 -1.10
CA GLU A 377 -12.65 7.21 -0.97
C GLU A 377 -13.12 6.42 -2.20
N GLU A 378 -14.19 6.88 -2.86
CA GLU A 378 -14.90 6.12 -3.89
C GLU A 378 -14.49 6.52 -5.33
N VAL A 379 -13.24 6.91 -5.55
CA VAL A 379 -12.76 7.24 -6.91
C VAL A 379 -12.72 5.97 -7.76
N VAL A 380 -13.74 5.80 -8.60
CA VAL A 380 -13.86 4.70 -9.57
C VAL A 380 -13.03 4.98 -10.81
N GLY A 381 -12.22 4.01 -11.22
CA GLY A 381 -11.38 4.08 -12.40
C GLY A 381 -10.08 3.29 -12.22
N ASP A 382 -9.06 3.71 -12.94
CA ASP A 382 -7.72 3.15 -12.81
C ASP A 382 -6.64 4.19 -13.10
N CYS A 383 -5.38 3.74 -13.03
CA CYS A 383 -4.22 4.62 -13.13
C CYS A 383 -4.11 5.43 -14.42
N ARG A 384 -4.83 5.08 -15.49
CA ARG A 384 -4.84 5.81 -16.76
C ARG A 384 -5.22 7.27 -16.62
N MET A 385 -6.06 7.60 -15.65
CA MET A 385 -6.50 8.98 -15.44
C MET A 385 -5.34 9.94 -15.20
N PHE A 386 -4.17 9.43 -14.78
CA PHE A 386 -2.98 10.24 -14.51
C PHE A 386 -2.05 10.44 -15.72
N PHE A 387 -2.30 9.79 -16.87
CA PHE A 387 -1.39 9.90 -18.03
C PHE A 387 -2.05 9.77 -19.42
N GLU A 388 -3.20 9.11 -19.59
CA GLU A 388 -3.79 8.86 -20.94
C GLU A 388 -4.42 10.11 -21.59
N ILE A 389 -4.62 11.21 -20.85
CA ILE A 389 -5.02 12.51 -21.45
C ILE A 389 -3.88 13.08 -22.34
N GLN A 390 -2.65 12.57 -22.22
CA GLN A 390 -1.45 13.10 -22.89
C GLN A 390 -0.90 12.22 -24.03
N GLU A 391 -1.43 11.02 -24.29
CA GLU A 391 -1.01 10.21 -25.46
C GLU A 391 -1.59 10.75 -26.79
N GLN A 392 -2.48 11.75 -26.74
CA GLN A 392 -3.13 12.37 -27.91
C GLN A 392 -2.62 13.78 -28.25
N ALA A 393 -1.64 14.31 -27.51
CA ALA A 393 -1.13 15.67 -27.68
C ALA A 393 0.17 15.72 -28.49
#